data_AF-A0A1A9W659-F1
#
_entry.id   AF-A0A1A9W659-F1
#
_cell.length_a   1.000
_cell.length_b   1.000
_cell.length_c   1.000
_cell.angle_alpha   90.00
_cell.angle_beta   90.00
_cell.angle_gamma   90.00
#
_symmetry.space_group_name_H-M   'P 1'
#
loop_
_entity.id
_entity.type
_entity.pdbx_description
1 polymer ?
#
loop_
_entity_poly.entity_id
_entity_poly.type
_entity_poly.pdbx_seq_one_letter_code
_entity_poly.pdbx_strand_id
1 'polypeptide(L)'
;MDPPLGFGNKCPNRLAYKKLIRMNMPLDDEMRVQFTTTLFALIRENLSIKMRSAEEMDQADSELRETITNIWPLQAKKMLDLLVPPNDQLNKGKLTVGKIYAGFLIFESWRNTRFGQIDSGMPVQ
;
A
#
# COMPACT_ATOMS: atom_id res chain seq x y z
N MET A 1 2.56 -0.35 23.24
CA MET A 1 1.28 -0.67 22.58
C MET A 1 1.31 -0.01 21.23
N ASP A 2 1.25 -0.81 20.16
CA ASP A 2 0.98 -0.25 18.83
C ASP A 2 -0.42 0.37 18.84
N PRO A 3 -0.64 1.49 18.13
CA PRO A 3 -1.97 2.08 18.05
C PRO A 3 -2.94 1.05 17.44
N PRO A 4 -4.22 1.04 17.87
CA PRO A 4 -5.20 0.09 17.40
C PRO A 4 -5.45 0.19 15.88
N LEU A 5 -5.21 1.35 15.28
CA LEU A 5 -5.25 1.56 13.83
C LEU A 5 -4.29 2.69 13.44
N GLY A 6 -3.60 2.52 12.30
CA GLY A 6 -2.73 3.55 11.73
C GLY A 6 -1.32 3.60 12.32
N PHE A 7 -0.67 4.75 12.17
CA PHE A 7 0.72 4.98 12.61
C PHE A 7 0.74 5.81 13.88
N GLY A 8 1.55 5.40 14.85
CA GLY A 8 1.74 6.19 16.07
C GLY A 8 2.55 7.45 15.79
N ASN A 9 2.42 8.47 16.65
CA ASN A 9 3.13 9.76 16.49
C ASN A 9 4.67 9.63 16.43
N LYS A 10 5.23 8.50 16.87
CA LYS A 10 6.67 8.20 16.85
C LYS A 10 7.03 7.07 15.87
N CYS A 11 6.14 6.72 14.94
CA CYS A 11 6.37 5.63 13.99
C CYS A 11 7.57 5.96 13.07
N PRO A 12 8.61 5.11 13.01
CA PRO A 12 9.71 5.34 12.07
C PRO A 12 9.22 5.30 10.61
N ASN A 13 9.68 6.23 9.77
CA ASN A 13 9.29 6.31 8.36
C ASN A 13 9.43 4.97 7.62
N ARG A 14 10.55 4.27 7.81
CA ARG A 14 10.78 2.98 7.16
C ARG A 14 9.75 1.91 7.54
N LEU A 15 9.25 1.94 8.78
CA LEU A 15 8.20 1.03 9.23
C LEU A 15 6.84 1.42 8.62
N ALA A 16 6.53 2.71 8.59
CA ALA A 16 5.31 3.22 7.95
C ALA A 16 5.28 2.90 6.46
N TYR A 17 6.39 3.12 5.74
CA TYR A 17 6.52 2.84 4.32
C TYR A 17 6.31 1.36 4.00
N LYS A 18 6.87 0.45 4.81
CA LYS A 18 6.61 -1.00 4.64
C LYS A 18 5.13 -1.35 4.76
N LYS A 19 4.41 -0.79 5.74
CA LYS A 19 2.95 -0.99 5.88
C LYS A 19 2.18 -0.37 4.72
N LEU A 20 2.54 0.82 4.28
CA LEU A 20 1.94 1.48 3.10
C LEU A 20 2.16 0.68 1.82
N ILE A 21 3.32 0.06 1.66
CA ILE A 21 3.62 -0.87 0.55
C ILE A 21 2.73 -2.09 0.59
N ARG A 22 2.53 -2.68 1.78
CA ARG A 22 1.65 -3.83 1.94
C ARG A 22 0.17 -3.52 1.68
N MET A 23 -0.25 -2.28 1.95
CA MET A 23 -1.62 -1.82 1.67
C MET A 23 -1.87 -1.52 0.18
N ASN A 24 -0.83 -1.15 -0.58
CA ASN A 24 -0.80 -0.99 -2.05
C ASN A 24 -2.02 -0.29 -2.70
N MET A 25 -2.57 0.74 -2.05
CA MET A 25 -3.79 1.41 -2.51
C MET A 25 -3.58 2.12 -3.87
N PRO A 26 -4.52 2.02 -4.83
CA PRO A 26 -4.43 2.71 -6.11
C PRO A 26 -4.61 4.22 -5.94
N LEU A 27 -3.93 5.00 -6.78
CA LEU A 27 -4.16 6.44 -6.91
C LEU A 27 -5.08 6.75 -8.09
N ASP A 28 -5.90 7.78 -7.94
CA ASP A 28 -6.65 8.40 -9.04
C ASP A 28 -5.77 9.35 -9.88
N ASP A 29 -6.37 9.93 -10.92
CA ASP A 29 -5.68 10.83 -11.85
C ASP A 29 -5.23 12.14 -11.17
N GLU A 30 -5.84 12.51 -10.05
CA GLU A 30 -5.47 13.63 -9.20
C GLU A 30 -4.46 13.26 -8.10
N MET A 31 -3.87 12.05 -8.15
CA MET A 31 -2.88 11.54 -7.19
C MET A 31 -3.42 11.39 -5.75
N ARG A 32 -4.71 11.08 -5.62
CA ARG A 32 -5.38 10.84 -4.33
C ARG A 32 -5.77 9.38 -4.20
N VAL A 33 -6.02 8.97 -2.95
CA VAL A 33 -6.55 7.66 -2.61
C VAL A 33 -7.97 7.79 -2.10
N GLN A 34 -8.81 6.81 -2.42
CA GLN A 34 -10.19 6.79 -1.95
C GLN A 34 -10.24 6.43 -0.44
N PHE A 35 -11.10 7.11 0.31
CA PHE A 35 -11.17 6.99 1.77
C PHE A 35 -11.54 5.57 2.26
N THR A 36 -12.59 4.96 1.69
CA THR A 36 -13.03 3.59 1.98
C THR A 36 -11.94 2.56 1.68
N THR A 37 -11.24 2.69 0.55
CA THR A 37 -10.08 1.85 0.21
C THR A 37 -9.00 2.00 1.26
N THR A 38 -8.71 3.24 1.67
CA THR A 38 -7.72 3.53 2.71
C THR A 38 -8.10 2.94 4.07
N LEU A 39 -9.34 3.15 4.48
CA LEU A 39 -9.86 2.64 5.76
C LEU A 39 -9.82 1.12 5.80
N PHE A 40 -10.28 0.45 4.73
CA PHE A 40 -10.27 -1.00 4.68
C PHE A 40 -8.86 -1.57 4.62
N ALA A 41 -7.96 -0.98 3.83
CA ALA A 41 -6.56 -1.43 3.76
C ALA A 41 -5.86 -1.32 5.12
N LEU A 42 -6.10 -0.25 5.89
CA LEU A 42 -5.60 -0.11 7.26
C LEU A 42 -6.13 -1.21 8.19
N ILE A 43 -7.44 -1.48 8.14
CA ILE A 43 -8.06 -2.54 8.96
C ILE A 43 -7.48 -3.91 8.56
N ARG A 44 -7.42 -4.19 7.25
CA ARG A 44 -6.92 -5.45 6.68
C ARG A 44 -5.48 -5.74 7.11
N GLU A 45 -4.60 -4.76 7.00
CA GLU A 45 -3.18 -4.90 7.37
C GLU A 45 -3.00 -5.05 8.89
N ASN A 46 -3.77 -4.36 9.73
CA ASN A 46 -3.63 -4.47 11.19
C ASN A 46 -4.22 -5.78 11.74
N LEU A 47 -5.31 -6.27 11.16
CA LEU A 47 -5.93 -7.54 11.54
C LEU A 47 -5.37 -8.76 10.78
N SER A 48 -4.43 -8.53 9.85
CA SER A 48 -3.85 -9.57 8.99
C SER A 48 -4.89 -10.40 8.23
N ILE A 49 -5.97 -9.76 7.76
CA ILE A 49 -7.06 -10.42 7.03
C ILE A 49 -6.56 -10.86 5.65
N LYS A 50 -6.40 -12.17 5.45
CA LYS A 50 -5.91 -12.76 4.19
C LYS A 50 -4.64 -12.04 3.69
N MET A 51 -3.74 -11.69 4.60
CA MET A 51 -2.43 -11.11 4.27
C MET A 51 -1.40 -12.23 4.19
N ARG A 52 -0.85 -12.48 3.00
CA ARG A 52 0.14 -13.55 2.77
C ARG A 52 1.53 -12.98 2.40
N SER A 53 2.42 -13.84 1.90
CA SER A 53 3.68 -13.40 1.29
C SER A 53 3.41 -12.60 0.01
N ALA A 54 4.42 -11.92 -0.51
CA ALA A 54 4.26 -11.11 -1.71
C ALA A 54 3.90 -11.95 -2.94
N GLU A 55 4.43 -13.18 -3.01
CA GLU A 55 4.23 -14.11 -4.11
C GLU A 55 2.80 -14.67 -4.16
N GLU A 56 2.12 -14.73 -3.01
CA GLU A 56 0.77 -15.29 -2.87
C GLU A 56 -0.32 -14.23 -2.68
N MET A 57 0.03 -12.93 -2.70
CA MET A 57 -0.90 -11.86 -2.35
C MET A 57 -2.06 -11.75 -3.34
N ASP A 58 -1.80 -11.84 -4.65
CA ASP A 58 -2.85 -11.78 -5.68
C ASP A 58 -3.89 -12.90 -5.52
N GLN A 59 -3.44 -14.09 -5.12
CA GLN A 59 -4.32 -15.21 -4.81
C GLN A 59 -5.12 -14.94 -3.53
N ALA A 60 -4.48 -14.39 -2.50
CA ALA A 60 -5.15 -14.02 -1.26
C ALA A 60 -6.22 -12.93 -1.45
N ASP A 61 -5.96 -11.96 -2.33
CA ASP A 61 -6.90 -10.91 -2.73
C ASP A 61 -8.12 -11.49 -3.44
N SER A 62 -7.88 -12.44 -4.36
CA SER A 62 -8.95 -13.13 -5.07
C SER A 62 -9.86 -13.93 -4.12
N GLU A 63 -9.27 -14.70 -3.20
CA GLU A 63 -10.02 -15.41 -2.15
C GLU A 63 -10.78 -14.47 -1.20
N LEU A 64 -10.19 -13.32 -0.87
CA LEU A 64 -10.84 -12.32 -0.03
C LEU A 64 -12.06 -11.73 -0.75
N ARG A 65 -11.95 -11.46 -2.05
CA ARG A 65 -13.08 -10.97 -2.86
C ARG A 65 -14.22 -11.96 -2.90
N GLU A 66 -13.92 -13.26 -3.08
CA GLU A 66 -14.91 -14.33 -3.00
C GLU A 66 -15.57 -14.39 -1.62
N THR A 67 -14.77 -14.35 -0.56
CA THR A 67 -15.26 -14.38 0.83
C THR A 67 -16.21 -13.21 1.13
N ILE A 68 -15.85 -11.99 0.76
CA ILE A 68 -16.70 -10.79 0.93
C ILE A 68 -18.00 -10.92 0.15
N THR A 69 -17.94 -11.45 -1.07
CA THR A 69 -19.12 -11.66 -1.94
C THR A 69 -20.08 -12.69 -1.32
N ASN A 70 -19.55 -13.75 -0.72
CA ASN A 70 -20.36 -14.80 -0.08
C ASN A 70 -21.02 -14.30 1.22
N ILE A 71 -20.34 -13.47 2.01
CA ILE A 71 -20.87 -12.94 3.28
C ILE A 71 -21.87 -11.80 3.03
N TRP A 72 -21.59 -10.90 2.08
CA TRP A 72 -22.39 -9.69 1.81
C TRP A 72 -22.80 -9.57 0.33
N PRO A 73 -23.63 -10.48 -0.20
CA PRO A 73 -23.90 -10.60 -1.64
C PRO A 73 -24.56 -9.36 -2.28
N LEU A 74 -25.29 -8.55 -1.50
CA LEU A 74 -25.92 -7.32 -2.00
C LEU A 74 -24.98 -6.12 -1.98
N GLN A 75 -24.23 -5.94 -0.88
CA GLN A 75 -23.33 -4.82 -0.68
C GLN A 75 -22.04 -4.97 -1.49
N ALA A 76 -21.53 -6.20 -1.63
CA ALA A 76 -20.33 -6.50 -2.40
C ALA A 76 -20.41 -5.96 -3.82
N LYS A 77 -21.58 -6.04 -4.48
CA LYS A 77 -21.78 -5.50 -5.84
C LYS A 77 -21.40 -4.02 -6.01
N LYS A 78 -21.47 -3.22 -4.94
CA LYS A 78 -21.17 -1.79 -4.98
C LYS A 78 -19.80 -1.43 -4.42
N MET A 79 -19.30 -2.21 -3.46
CA MET A 79 -18.14 -1.83 -2.65
C MET A 79 -16.93 -2.75 -2.85
N LEU A 80 -17.08 -3.90 -3.50
CA LEU A 80 -16.00 -4.90 -3.59
C LEU A 80 -14.71 -4.32 -4.16
N ASP A 81 -14.80 -3.53 -5.23
CA ASP A 81 -13.63 -2.89 -5.86
C ASP A 81 -13.03 -1.76 -5.02
N LEU A 82 -13.82 -1.12 -4.16
CA LEU A 82 -13.32 -0.14 -3.20
C LEU A 82 -12.59 -0.83 -2.05
N LEU A 83 -13.09 -1.97 -1.58
CA LEU A 83 -12.49 -2.71 -0.46
C LEU A 83 -11.24 -3.47 -0.89
N VAL A 84 -11.30 -4.18 -2.02
CA VAL A 84 -10.18 -4.94 -2.57
C VAL A 84 -10.02 -4.55 -4.03
N PRO A 85 -9.18 -3.57 -4.37
CA PRO A 85 -9.01 -3.12 -5.75
C PRO A 85 -8.62 -4.27 -6.70
N PRO A 86 -9.18 -4.34 -7.91
CA PRO A 86 -8.83 -5.37 -8.87
C PRO A 86 -7.41 -5.16 -9.44
N ASN A 87 -6.78 -6.25 -9.88
CA ASN A 87 -5.37 -6.26 -10.29
C ASN A 87 -5.07 -5.32 -11.47
N ASP A 88 -6.03 -5.07 -12.36
CA ASP A 88 -5.88 -4.14 -13.49
C ASP A 88 -5.69 -2.68 -13.03
N GLN A 89 -6.17 -2.32 -11.84
CA GLN A 89 -5.93 -1.01 -11.21
C GLN A 89 -4.59 -0.94 -10.46
N LEU A 90 -3.98 -2.09 -10.16
CA LEU A 90 -2.74 -2.18 -9.39
C LEU A 90 -1.51 -2.43 -10.26
N ASN A 91 -1.69 -2.86 -11.51
CA ASN A 91 -0.61 -3.34 -12.38
C ASN A 91 0.03 -2.23 -13.23
N LYS A 92 0.66 -2.62 -14.34
CA LYS A 92 1.51 -1.76 -15.18
C LYS A 92 0.74 -0.54 -15.69
N GLY A 93 1.37 0.63 -15.61
CA GLY A 93 0.77 1.90 -16.05
C GLY A 93 -0.16 2.56 -15.03
N LYS A 94 -0.41 1.92 -13.88
CA LYS A 94 -1.14 2.51 -12.75
C LYS A 94 -0.20 2.84 -11.60
N LEU A 95 -0.43 3.96 -10.94
CA LEU A 95 0.32 4.34 -9.76
C LEU A 95 -0.39 3.85 -8.49
N THR A 96 0.39 3.37 -7.53
CA THR A 96 -0.12 2.93 -6.23
C THR A 96 0.72 3.52 -5.13
N VAL A 97 0.14 3.63 -3.93
CA VAL A 97 0.84 4.07 -2.73
C VAL A 97 2.06 3.19 -2.48
N GLY A 98 1.95 1.88 -2.73
CA GLY A 98 3.08 0.98 -2.58
C GLY A 98 4.22 1.27 -3.55
N LYS A 99 3.94 1.60 -4.81
CA LYS A 99 4.98 1.98 -5.78
C LYS A 99 5.71 3.26 -5.38
N ILE A 100 4.97 4.26 -4.88
CA ILE A 100 5.55 5.53 -4.41
C ILE A 100 6.51 5.29 -3.24
N TYR A 101 6.04 4.59 -2.20
CA TYR A 101 6.86 4.36 -1.00
C TYR A 101 7.97 3.33 -1.21
N ALA A 102 7.81 2.37 -2.12
CA ALA A 102 8.90 1.51 -2.56
C ALA A 102 9.99 2.33 -3.26
N GLY A 103 9.60 3.28 -4.13
CA GLY A 103 10.53 4.24 -4.74
C GLY A 103 11.31 5.04 -3.71
N PHE A 104 10.64 5.59 -2.69
CA PHE A 104 11.31 6.28 -1.58
C PHE A 104 12.30 5.38 -0.83
N LEU A 105 11.92 4.13 -0.52
CA LEU A 105 12.83 3.18 0.15
C LEU A 105 14.06 2.84 -0.69
N ILE A 106 13.88 2.64 -2.00
CA ILE A 106 14.99 2.38 -2.93
C ILE A 106 15.92 3.60 -2.98
N PHE A 107 15.34 4.80 -3.11
CA PHE A 107 16.10 6.04 -3.15
C PHE A 107 16.89 6.31 -1.86
N GLU A 108 16.25 6.16 -0.69
CA GLU A 108 16.94 6.27 0.60
C GLU A 108 18.04 5.22 0.75
N SER A 109 17.78 3.98 0.32
CA SER A 109 18.80 2.92 0.35
C SER A 109 20.00 3.29 -0.51
N TRP A 110 19.76 3.81 -1.72
CA TRP A 110 20.82 4.25 -2.64
C TRP A 110 21.66 5.39 -2.04
N ARG A 111 21.01 6.42 -1.47
CA ARG A 111 21.69 7.55 -0.81
C ARG A 111 22.62 7.11 0.33
N ASN A 112 22.24 6.06 1.04
CA ASN A 112 23.03 5.52 2.14
C ASN A 112 24.17 4.59 1.68
N THR A 113 24.23 4.22 0.40
CA THR A 113 25.39 3.51 -0.16
C THR A 113 26.53 4.46 -0.49
N ARG A 114 27.75 3.93 -0.65
CA ARG A 114 28.94 4.72 -1.05
C ARG A 114 28.73 5.52 -2.33
N PHE A 115 27.86 5.07 -3.23
CA PHE A 115 27.56 5.75 -4.50
C PHE A 115 26.69 7.01 -4.33
N GLY A 116 25.86 7.06 -3.30
CA GLY A 116 25.02 8.23 -2.98
C GLY A 116 25.72 9.30 -2.14
N GLN A 117 26.90 8.97 -1.59
CA GLN A 117 27.78 9.89 -0.84
C GLN A 117 28.89 10.50 -1.70
N ILE A 118 28.98 10.13 -2.98
CA ILE A 118 29.82 10.84 -3.94
C ILE A 118 29.10 12.16 -4.21
N ASP A 119 29.56 13.24 -3.56
CA ASP A 119 29.06 14.59 -3.74
C ASP A 119 28.90 14.91 -5.24
N SER A 120 27.66 14.98 -5.70
CA SER A 120 27.32 15.80 -6.84
C SER A 120 27.58 17.24 -6.39
N GLY A 121 28.72 17.80 -6.79
CA GLY A 121 29.10 19.20 -6.63
C GLY A 121 28.17 20.16 -7.36
N MET A 122 26.89 20.15 -7.01
CA MET A 122 25.91 21.15 -7.42
C MET A 122 25.84 22.22 -6.34
N PRO A 123 26.01 23.50 -6.70
CA PRO A 123 25.95 24.60 -5.75
C PRO A 123 24.52 24.74 -5.21
N VAL A 124 24.42 24.88 -3.90
CA VAL A 124 23.18 25.21 -3.19
C VAL A 124 22.82 26.67 -3.54
N GLN A 125 21.65 26.89 -4.14
CA GLN A 125 21.03 28.21 -4.25
C GLN A 125 20.21 28.50 -3.01
#